data_AF-A0A1A8XWN1-F1
#
_entry.id   AF-A0A1A8XWN1-F1
#
_cell.length_a   1.000
_cell.length_b   1.000
_cell.length_c   1.000
_cell.angle_alpha   90.00
_cell.angle_beta   90.00
_cell.angle_gamma   90.00
#
_symmetry.space_group_name_H-M   'P 1'
#
loop_
_entity.id
_entity.type
_entity.pdbx_description
1 polymer ?
#
loop_
_entity_poly.entity_id
_entity_poly.type
_entity_poly.pdbx_seq_one_letter_code
_entity_poly.pdbx_strand_id
1 'polypeptide(L)'
;MTPLSVLFVFTAESYHREAAPVVEEFVRKGAVVTVLLGFHSNHTEPIVEACRRQGITVETVPVEAGYGAPETSVVPAAPNGATKPTAGKSSTKSTILRVWIRKTGLARLLSLPIHLMKCLTKRRVAKAILTRHQPDAVIMGSYHSSGQIDNAMTRACIRQSVPMYCIPNSPYLGTLALRVARLNHLEQGMASEVIRVRYDPINRILAWLFPSWTSVIPDGNRVFYWDPLTMLAATLTGLQMNRLWLKPSLDFRKVFVHSEYSRELLLRDGYPADRIVVSGPPLLDAVVAKIGDPAKEKLLFSHVNLPVGSPFILFNVEPSAEHKYCDWNRHWRQFHELMASLVEYVESGLPVVLSLHPLCRLEDYRFAEEQYGVVICTDFRIHDLYPYCSISISFPCSTNLLALTFKKPLIIYDHFRILSRDEESKILNSIPRALLAQSASEIPGYVRELRKTLTASGVRMQGGSIGRRATEIIVSSIQSDVQVPM
;
A
#
# COMPACT_ATOMS: atom_id res chain seq x y z
N MET A 1 22.55 26.42 16.25
CA MET A 1 21.66 26.31 15.08
C MET A 1 20.29 25.93 15.60
N THR A 2 19.22 26.54 15.10
CA THR A 2 17.85 26.14 15.46
C THR A 2 17.65 24.68 15.03
N PRO A 3 17.12 23.80 15.89
CA PRO A 3 16.88 22.41 15.51
C PRO A 3 15.86 22.37 14.36
N LEU A 4 16.05 21.44 13.44
CA LEU A 4 15.13 21.20 12.31
C LEU A 4 13.75 20.80 12.85
N SER A 5 12.68 21.47 12.42
CA SER A 5 11.30 21.13 12.74
C SER A 5 10.66 20.35 11.59
N VAL A 6 10.15 19.14 11.85
CA VAL A 6 9.59 18.25 10.82
C VAL A 6 8.20 17.78 11.20
N LEU A 7 7.24 17.92 10.28
CA LEU A 7 5.86 17.46 10.45
C LEU A 7 5.59 16.22 9.58
N PHE A 8 5.22 15.12 10.21
CA PHE A 8 4.82 13.88 9.56
C PHE A 8 3.29 13.80 9.45
N VAL A 9 2.73 13.49 8.28
CA VAL A 9 1.28 13.36 8.05
C VAL A 9 0.94 11.95 7.55
N PHE A 10 0.34 11.13 8.40
CA PHE A 10 0.08 9.71 8.10
C PHE A 10 -1.24 9.20 8.71
N THR A 11 -1.72 8.07 8.21
CA THR A 11 -2.67 7.25 8.95
C THR A 11 -1.95 6.42 10.01
N ALA A 12 -2.66 5.94 11.03
CA ALA A 12 -2.10 5.04 12.04
C ALA A 12 -1.41 3.81 11.42
N GLU A 13 -2.00 3.21 10.38
CA GLU A 13 -1.45 2.04 9.72
C GLU A 13 -0.14 2.36 8.97
N SER A 14 -0.13 3.44 8.17
CA SER A 14 1.08 3.81 7.43
C SER A 14 2.18 4.36 8.33
N TYR A 15 1.83 4.92 9.50
CA TYR A 15 2.82 5.35 10.48
C TYR A 15 3.72 4.18 10.90
N HIS A 16 3.12 3.09 11.38
CA HIS A 16 3.89 1.92 11.83
C HIS A 16 4.68 1.26 10.70
N ARG A 17 4.10 1.21 9.50
CA ARG A 17 4.71 0.50 8.38
C ARG A 17 5.84 1.26 7.73
N GLU A 18 5.82 2.59 7.70
CA GLU A 18 6.74 3.35 6.84
C GLU A 18 7.38 4.53 7.56
N ALA A 19 6.63 5.26 8.38
CA ALA A 19 7.08 6.54 8.92
C ALA A 19 7.87 6.39 10.23
N ALA A 20 7.49 5.44 11.10
CA ALA A 20 8.04 5.33 12.45
C ALA A 20 9.58 5.22 12.48
N PRO A 21 10.24 4.38 11.66
CA PRO A 21 11.70 4.32 11.65
C PRO A 21 12.36 5.65 11.24
N VAL A 22 11.72 6.39 10.33
CA VAL A 22 12.23 7.70 9.86
C VAL A 22 12.03 8.77 10.93
N VAL A 23 10.88 8.75 11.61
CA VAL A 23 10.59 9.62 12.75
C VAL A 23 11.63 9.45 13.85
N GLU A 24 11.90 8.20 14.24
CA GLU A 24 12.91 7.86 15.26
C GLU A 24 14.30 8.36 14.87
N GLU A 25 14.68 8.24 13.59
CA GLU A 25 15.95 8.75 13.09
C GLU A 25 16.06 10.28 13.14
N PHE A 26 14.97 11.02 12.86
CA PHE A 26 14.95 12.48 13.02
C PHE A 26 15.09 12.89 14.48
N VAL A 27 14.36 12.24 15.40
CA VAL A 27 14.48 12.48 16.85
C VAL A 27 15.90 12.22 17.32
N ARG A 28 16.51 11.11 16.90
CA ARG A 28 17.91 10.76 17.22
C ARG A 28 18.92 11.81 16.75
N LYS A 29 18.64 12.48 15.62
CA LYS A 29 19.45 13.59 15.10
C LYS A 29 19.10 14.96 15.70
N GLY A 30 18.26 15.01 16.73
CA GLY A 30 17.92 16.24 17.46
C GLY A 30 16.92 17.13 16.75
N ALA A 31 16.13 16.60 15.81
CA ALA A 31 15.03 17.34 15.19
C ALA A 31 13.83 17.47 16.15
N VAL A 32 13.07 18.56 16.02
CA VAL A 32 11.76 18.72 16.63
C VAL A 32 10.74 18.04 15.72
N VAL A 33 10.09 16.99 16.20
CA VAL A 33 9.16 16.19 15.39
C VAL A 33 7.72 16.36 15.88
N THR A 34 6.83 16.66 14.92
CA THR A 34 5.38 16.54 15.10
C THR A 34 4.82 15.44 14.20
N VAL A 35 3.93 14.60 14.72
CA VAL A 35 3.19 13.58 13.96
C VAL A 35 1.71 13.94 13.94
N LEU A 36 1.14 14.13 12.76
CA LEU A 36 -0.29 14.31 12.52
C LEU A 36 -0.93 12.99 12.08
N LEU A 37 -1.80 12.44 12.92
CA LEU A 37 -2.58 11.23 12.63
C LEU A 37 -3.94 11.61 12.04
N GLY A 38 -4.15 11.24 10.78
CA GLY A 38 -5.36 11.62 10.03
C GLY A 38 -6.58 10.74 10.28
N PHE A 39 -6.43 9.57 10.90
CA PHE A 39 -7.49 8.57 11.08
C PHE A 39 -7.61 8.22 12.56
N HIS A 40 -8.85 8.07 13.03
CA HIS A 40 -9.15 7.62 14.39
C HIS A 40 -9.50 6.14 14.37
N SER A 41 -8.72 5.34 15.07
CA SER A 41 -8.93 3.89 15.23
C SER A 41 -8.43 3.42 16.59
N ASN A 42 -8.73 2.18 16.95
CA ASN A 42 -8.18 1.53 18.15
C ASN A 42 -6.64 1.44 18.14
N HIS A 43 -5.99 1.65 16.99
CA HIS A 43 -4.53 1.72 16.86
C HIS A 43 -3.96 3.12 17.06
N THR A 44 -4.79 4.16 17.11
CA THR A 44 -4.33 5.56 17.18
C THR A 44 -3.74 5.88 18.56
N GLU A 45 -4.42 5.51 19.64
CA GLU A 45 -3.96 5.82 21.00
C GLU A 45 -2.62 5.15 21.37
N PRO A 46 -2.39 3.86 21.05
CA PRO A 46 -1.07 3.25 21.26
C PRO A 46 0.06 3.98 20.53
N ILE A 47 -0.19 4.51 19.32
CA ILE A 47 0.80 5.30 18.57
C ILE A 47 1.06 6.63 19.28
N VAL A 48 0.00 7.34 19.67
CA VAL A 48 0.09 8.61 20.37
C VAL A 48 0.94 8.46 21.63
N GLU A 49 0.68 7.43 22.43
CA GLU A 49 1.43 7.15 23.65
C GLU A 49 2.88 6.75 23.39
N ALA A 50 3.13 5.92 22.37
CA ALA A 50 4.50 5.57 21.97
C ALA A 50 5.31 6.80 21.53
N CYS A 51 4.71 7.69 20.75
CA CYS A 51 5.34 8.94 20.30
C CYS A 51 5.61 9.89 21.47
N ARG A 52 4.65 10.10 22.38
CA ARG A 52 4.82 10.98 23.55
C ARG A 52 5.96 10.52 24.45
N ARG A 53 6.10 9.21 24.67
CA ARG A 53 7.23 8.63 25.43
C ARG A 53 8.59 8.90 24.79
N GLN A 54 8.64 9.14 23.49
CA GLN A 54 9.86 9.51 22.75
C GLN A 54 10.04 11.04 22.64
N GLY A 55 9.21 11.85 23.30
CA GLY A 55 9.25 13.31 23.21
C GLY A 55 8.71 13.87 21.90
N ILE A 56 7.97 13.08 21.13
CA ILE A 56 7.36 13.50 19.86
C ILE A 56 6.02 14.17 20.14
N THR A 57 5.78 15.34 19.51
CA THR A 57 4.47 15.99 19.56
C THR A 57 3.50 15.26 18.65
N VAL A 58 2.32 14.91 19.13
CA VAL A 58 1.30 14.23 18.32
C VAL A 58 0.02 15.06 18.26
N GLU A 59 -0.48 15.24 17.04
CA GLU A 59 -1.80 15.80 16.78
C GLU A 59 -2.69 14.78 16.09
N THR A 60 -3.98 14.82 16.40
CA THR A 60 -4.99 14.07 15.68
C THR A 60 -5.86 15.05 14.90
N VAL A 61 -6.16 14.69 13.65
CA VAL A 61 -7.06 15.51 12.83
C VAL A 61 -8.46 15.47 13.47
N PRO A 62 -9.16 16.60 13.67
CA PRO A 62 -10.52 16.58 14.18
C PRO A 62 -11.40 15.64 13.36
N VAL A 63 -12.33 14.97 14.02
CA VAL A 63 -13.14 13.89 13.45
C VAL A 63 -13.83 14.32 12.14
N GLU A 64 -14.34 15.54 12.08
CA GLU A 64 -14.99 16.16 10.92
C GLU A 64 -14.07 16.42 9.72
N ALA A 65 -12.76 16.48 9.96
CA ALA A 65 -11.72 16.72 8.96
C ALA A 65 -10.89 15.47 8.66
N GLY A 66 -10.97 14.45 9.51
CA GLY A 66 -10.20 13.21 9.41
C GLY A 66 -10.64 12.31 8.26
N TYR A 67 -9.85 11.27 8.03
CA TYR A 67 -10.20 10.15 7.17
C TYR A 67 -11.45 9.47 7.73
N GLY A 68 -12.51 9.40 6.92
CA GLY A 68 -13.71 8.65 7.29
C GLY A 68 -14.27 9.02 8.65
N ALA A 69 -14.54 10.31 8.89
CA ALA A 69 -15.40 10.77 9.99
C ALA A 69 -16.49 9.71 10.24
N PRO A 70 -16.76 9.30 11.50
CA PRO A 70 -17.66 8.22 11.84
C PRO A 70 -19.04 8.59 11.32
N GLU A 71 -19.27 8.26 10.06
CA GLU A 71 -20.57 8.14 9.49
C GLU A 71 -21.10 6.89 10.18
N THR A 72 -21.75 7.14 11.33
CA THR A 72 -23.04 6.54 11.63
C THR A 72 -23.67 6.12 10.31
N SER A 73 -23.78 4.81 10.10
CA SER A 73 -24.08 4.12 8.84
C SER A 73 -22.84 3.82 7.98
N VAL A 74 -22.12 2.76 8.35
CA VAL A 74 -22.01 1.66 7.38
C VAL A 74 -23.43 1.44 6.86
N VAL A 75 -23.78 2.01 5.70
CA VAL A 75 -24.87 1.45 4.90
C VAL A 75 -24.41 0.01 4.75
N PRO A 76 -25.06 -0.99 5.39
CA PRO A 76 -24.62 -2.37 5.26
C PRO A 76 -24.45 -2.60 3.77
N ALA A 77 -23.24 -3.01 3.37
CA ALA A 77 -22.98 -3.39 1.99
C ALA A 77 -24.19 -4.19 1.55
N ALA A 78 -24.93 -3.66 0.56
CA ALA A 78 -26.21 -4.24 0.19
C ALA A 78 -25.98 -5.73 0.07
N PRO A 79 -26.67 -6.59 0.85
CA PRO A 79 -26.38 -8.00 0.84
C PRO A 79 -26.39 -8.45 -0.61
N ASN A 80 -25.28 -9.04 -1.06
CA ASN A 80 -25.17 -9.62 -2.39
C ASN A 80 -26.24 -10.71 -2.48
N GLY A 81 -27.40 -10.31 -2.96
CA GLY A 81 -28.65 -11.02 -2.77
C GLY A 81 -29.78 -10.02 -2.92
N ALA A 82 -30.22 -9.83 -4.16
CA ALA A 82 -31.38 -9.04 -4.51
C ALA A 82 -32.64 -9.60 -3.81
N THR A 83 -32.87 -9.23 -2.56
CA THR A 83 -34.19 -9.35 -1.94
C THR A 83 -35.01 -8.15 -2.40
N LYS A 84 -35.97 -8.42 -3.29
CA LYS A 84 -36.97 -7.45 -3.73
C LYS A 84 -37.60 -6.81 -2.48
N PRO A 85 -37.69 -5.47 -2.39
CA PRO A 85 -38.36 -4.83 -1.27
C PRO A 85 -39.84 -5.27 -1.23
N THR A 86 -40.26 -5.82 -0.10
CA THR A 86 -41.66 -6.12 0.19
C THR A 86 -42.44 -4.81 0.23
N ALA A 87 -43.52 -4.77 -0.56
CA ALA A 87 -44.31 -3.56 -0.80
C ALA A 87 -45.10 -3.14 0.45
N GLY A 88 -44.50 -2.29 1.28
CA GLY A 88 -45.22 -1.52 2.29
C GLY A 88 -46.08 -0.45 1.61
N LYS A 89 -47.41 -0.52 1.79
CA LYS A 89 -48.39 0.45 1.30
C LYS A 89 -48.13 1.81 1.96
N SER A 90 -47.40 2.72 1.31
CA SER A 90 -47.31 4.12 1.72
C SER A 90 -47.59 5.07 0.55
N SER A 91 -48.53 5.99 0.80
CA SER A 91 -48.81 7.26 0.12
C SER A 91 -48.20 7.45 -1.29
N THR A 92 -49.02 7.15 -2.30
CA THR A 92 -48.66 7.00 -3.73
C THR A 92 -48.12 8.27 -4.41
N LYS A 93 -48.32 9.46 -3.84
CA LYS A 93 -47.94 10.72 -4.52
C LYS A 93 -46.55 11.25 -4.15
N SER A 94 -46.00 10.90 -2.97
CA SER A 94 -44.64 11.33 -2.58
C SER A 94 -43.53 10.37 -3.08
N THR A 95 -43.90 9.14 -3.39
CA THR A 95 -42.98 8.08 -3.81
C THR A 95 -42.52 8.26 -5.25
N ILE A 96 -43.40 8.72 -6.15
CA ILE A 96 -43.03 8.92 -7.57
C ILE A 96 -41.99 10.04 -7.69
N LEU A 97 -42.19 11.19 -7.01
CA LEU A 97 -41.25 12.30 -7.07
C LEU A 97 -39.92 11.94 -6.39
N ARG A 98 -39.92 11.22 -5.25
CA ARG A 98 -38.69 10.76 -4.60
C ARG A 98 -37.95 9.68 -5.40
N VAL A 99 -38.67 8.76 -6.05
CA VAL A 99 -38.08 7.75 -6.95
C VAL A 99 -37.54 8.42 -8.21
N TRP A 100 -38.25 9.42 -8.76
CA TRP A 100 -37.79 10.16 -9.93
C TRP A 100 -36.55 11.00 -9.60
N ILE A 101 -36.58 11.76 -8.50
CA ILE A 101 -35.42 12.53 -8.01
C ILE A 101 -34.23 11.60 -7.72
N ARG A 102 -34.45 10.45 -7.06
CA ARG A 102 -33.39 9.44 -6.84
C ARG A 102 -32.88 8.79 -8.13
N LYS A 103 -33.70 8.70 -9.18
CA LYS A 103 -33.30 8.19 -10.50
C LYS A 103 -32.61 9.24 -11.36
N THR A 104 -32.89 10.53 -11.14
CA THR A 104 -32.21 11.62 -11.83
C THR A 104 -30.89 11.91 -11.13
N GLY A 105 -29.78 11.94 -11.86
CA GLY A 105 -28.46 12.32 -11.31
C GLY A 105 -28.46 13.65 -10.53
N LEU A 106 -29.47 14.52 -10.74
CA LEU A 106 -29.69 15.78 -10.03
C LEU A 106 -29.72 15.62 -8.50
N ALA A 107 -30.22 14.51 -7.95
CA ALA A 107 -30.19 14.29 -6.50
C ALA A 107 -28.75 14.26 -5.94
N ARG A 108 -27.78 13.79 -6.73
CA ARG A 108 -26.37 13.80 -6.33
C ARG A 108 -25.82 15.22 -6.22
N LEU A 109 -26.26 16.16 -7.07
CA LEU A 109 -25.80 17.56 -6.98
C LEU A 109 -26.13 18.20 -5.63
N LEU A 110 -27.16 17.73 -4.94
CA LEU A 110 -27.50 18.19 -3.60
C LEU A 110 -26.44 17.81 -2.54
N SER A 111 -25.54 16.86 -2.82
CA SER A 111 -24.40 16.56 -1.94
C SER A 111 -23.21 17.51 -2.13
N LEU A 112 -23.15 18.27 -3.24
CA LEU A 112 -22.02 19.15 -3.53
C LEU A 112 -21.75 20.19 -2.42
N PRO A 113 -22.76 20.89 -1.84
CA PRO A 113 -22.53 21.79 -0.71
C PRO A 113 -21.89 21.10 0.49
N ILE A 114 -22.26 19.85 0.78
CA ILE A 114 -21.68 19.06 1.88
C ILE A 114 -20.20 18.79 1.59
N HIS A 115 -19.86 18.36 0.37
CA HIS A 115 -18.47 18.13 -0.02
C HIS A 115 -17.64 19.42 0.02
N LEU A 116 -18.20 20.56 -0.41
CA LEU A 116 -17.55 21.87 -0.33
C LEU A 116 -17.24 22.25 1.12
N MET A 117 -18.23 22.14 2.02
CA MET A 117 -18.04 22.42 3.44
C MET A 117 -16.99 21.52 4.07
N LYS A 118 -17.04 20.20 3.80
CA LYS A 118 -16.01 19.24 4.25
C LYS A 118 -14.62 19.66 3.78
N CYS A 119 -14.45 20.05 2.52
CA CYS A 119 -13.17 20.52 1.97
C CYS A 119 -12.69 21.83 2.63
N LEU A 120 -13.59 22.78 2.85
CA LEU A 120 -13.27 24.05 3.53
C LEU A 120 -12.85 23.83 4.98
N THR A 121 -13.50 22.92 5.71
CA THR A 121 -13.11 22.54 7.07
C THR A 121 -11.69 21.98 7.08
N LYS A 122 -11.37 21.01 6.20
CA LYS A 122 -10.03 20.46 6.08
C LYS A 122 -8.98 21.51 5.76
N ARG A 123 -9.28 22.49 4.90
CA ARG A 123 -8.40 23.64 4.62
C ARG A 123 -8.09 24.46 5.86
N ARG A 124 -9.09 24.74 6.69
CA ARG A 124 -8.92 25.52 7.92
C ARG A 124 -8.05 24.75 8.91
N VAL A 125 -8.33 23.46 9.11
CA VAL A 125 -7.57 22.57 9.98
C VAL A 125 -6.11 22.50 9.53
N ALA A 126 -5.84 22.15 8.27
CA ALA A 126 -4.48 22.06 7.74
C ALA A 126 -3.69 23.37 7.88
N LYS A 127 -4.31 24.52 7.59
CA LYS A 127 -3.69 25.84 7.78
C LYS A 127 -3.35 26.08 9.26
N ALA A 128 -4.27 25.76 10.17
CA ALA A 128 -4.07 25.97 11.60
C ALA A 128 -2.90 25.12 12.14
N ILE A 129 -2.84 23.84 11.75
CA ILE A 129 -1.76 22.93 12.12
C ILE A 129 -0.42 23.46 11.61
N LEU A 130 -0.32 23.80 10.33
CA LEU A 130 0.93 24.28 9.74
C LEU A 130 1.39 25.61 10.37
N THR A 131 0.45 26.51 10.68
CA THR A 131 0.74 27.80 11.34
C THR A 131 1.23 27.62 12.78
N ARG A 132 0.70 26.61 13.49
CA ARG A 132 1.06 26.31 14.88
C ARG A 132 2.48 25.72 14.99
N HIS A 133 2.82 24.78 14.10
CA HIS A 133 4.08 24.05 14.17
C HIS A 133 5.21 24.69 13.37
N GLN A 134 4.89 25.49 12.35
CA GLN A 134 5.85 26.13 11.46
C GLN A 134 7.00 25.19 11.05
N PRO A 135 6.70 23.99 10.51
CA PRO A 135 7.74 23.01 10.21
C PRO A 135 8.61 23.49 9.04
N ASP A 136 9.90 23.15 9.09
CA ASP A 136 10.84 23.38 8.00
C ASP A 136 10.62 22.38 6.84
N ALA A 137 10.03 21.22 7.14
CA ALA A 137 9.69 20.20 6.16
C ALA A 137 8.44 19.42 6.56
N VAL A 138 7.66 19.01 5.55
CA VAL A 138 6.52 18.09 5.74
C VAL A 138 6.80 16.77 5.03
N ILE A 139 6.62 15.66 5.73
CA ILE A 139 6.78 14.30 5.21
C ILE A 139 5.43 13.61 5.25
N MET A 140 5.01 12.99 4.14
CA MET A 140 3.73 12.30 4.08
C MET A 140 3.76 11.05 3.20
N GLY A 141 2.73 10.22 3.34
CA GLY A 141 2.53 9.05 2.48
C GLY A 141 2.26 9.42 1.03
N SER A 142 2.24 8.42 0.15
CA SER A 142 1.84 8.59 -1.26
C SER A 142 0.32 8.69 -1.47
N TYR A 143 -0.43 9.09 -0.43
CA TYR A 143 -1.88 9.09 -0.43
C TYR A 143 -2.43 9.99 -1.53
N HIS A 144 -3.10 9.35 -2.48
CA HIS A 144 -3.87 10.03 -3.52
C HIS A 144 -5.34 9.85 -3.20
N SER A 145 -5.92 10.91 -2.68
CA SER A 145 -7.35 11.06 -2.51
C SER A 145 -7.71 12.47 -2.95
N SER A 146 -9.00 12.74 -3.17
CA SER A 146 -9.47 14.06 -3.58
C SER A 146 -10.27 14.69 -2.44
N GLY A 147 -9.91 15.94 -2.07
CA GLY A 147 -10.59 16.69 -1.03
C GLY A 147 -10.39 16.15 0.40
N GLN A 148 -9.30 15.44 0.67
CA GLN A 148 -8.93 14.93 1.99
C GLN A 148 -7.88 15.82 2.69
N ILE A 149 -7.53 15.46 3.93
CA ILE A 149 -6.66 16.27 4.77
C ILE A 149 -5.24 16.35 4.19
N ASP A 150 -4.73 15.30 3.54
CA ASP A 150 -3.42 15.35 2.86
C ASP A 150 -3.39 16.38 1.73
N ASN A 151 -4.50 16.52 0.98
CA ASN A 151 -4.60 17.56 -0.04
C ASN A 151 -4.62 18.97 0.57
N ALA A 152 -5.29 19.12 1.71
CA ALA A 152 -5.33 20.38 2.44
C ALA A 152 -3.97 20.75 3.03
N MET A 153 -3.23 19.77 3.55
CA MET A 153 -1.84 19.92 3.99
C MET A 153 -0.96 20.31 2.80
N THR A 154 -1.09 19.63 1.66
CA THR A 154 -0.36 19.95 0.43
C THR A 154 -0.56 21.41 0.01
N ARG A 155 -1.82 21.85 -0.04
CA ARG A 155 -2.17 23.25 -0.35
C ARG A 155 -1.60 24.24 0.67
N ALA A 156 -1.64 23.90 1.97
CA ALA A 156 -1.12 24.76 3.02
C ALA A 156 0.40 24.91 2.90
N CYS A 157 1.13 23.82 2.64
CA CYS A 157 2.57 23.81 2.45
C CYS A 157 2.99 24.67 1.25
N ILE A 158 2.36 24.47 0.09
CA ILE A 158 2.62 25.30 -1.12
C ILE A 158 2.44 26.79 -0.83
N ARG A 159 1.40 27.15 -0.06
CA ARG A 159 1.12 28.55 0.28
C ARG A 159 2.11 29.16 1.27
N GLN A 160 2.74 28.34 2.10
CA GLN A 160 3.74 28.77 3.08
C GLN A 160 5.17 28.45 2.61
N SER A 161 5.35 28.01 1.37
CA SER A 161 6.62 27.57 0.80
C SER A 161 7.35 26.50 1.64
N VAL A 162 6.60 25.65 2.34
CA VAL A 162 7.16 24.54 3.11
C VAL A 162 7.41 23.36 2.17
N PRO A 163 8.65 22.86 2.04
CA PRO A 163 8.95 21.74 1.17
C PRO A 163 8.29 20.45 1.67
N MET A 164 7.78 19.67 0.72
CA MET A 164 7.12 18.39 1.01
C MET A 164 7.90 17.22 0.44
N TYR A 165 7.90 16.12 1.18
CA TYR A 165 8.56 14.88 0.83
C TYR A 165 7.59 13.70 0.94
N CYS A 166 7.79 12.71 0.08
CA CYS A 166 6.94 11.52 0.07
C CYS A 166 7.72 10.26 0.46
N ILE A 167 7.17 9.50 1.41
CA ILE A 167 7.57 8.12 1.70
C ILE A 167 6.38 7.23 1.34
N PRO A 168 6.40 6.55 0.18
CA PRO A 168 5.30 5.72 -0.25
C PRO A 168 5.18 4.46 0.62
N ASN A 169 3.94 4.06 0.91
CA ASN A 169 3.59 2.82 1.62
C ASN A 169 3.38 1.61 0.70
N SER A 170 3.57 1.82 -0.59
CA SER A 170 3.53 0.78 -1.59
C SER A 170 4.68 1.05 -2.56
N PRO A 171 5.41 0.01 -2.94
CA PRO A 171 6.43 0.15 -3.97
C PRO A 171 5.86 0.24 -5.39
N TYR A 172 4.57 -0.12 -5.58
CA TYR A 172 3.86 0.03 -6.83
C TYR A 172 3.39 1.47 -6.97
N LEU A 173 4.05 2.20 -7.85
CA LEU A 173 3.88 3.62 -8.07
C LEU A 173 3.53 3.91 -9.54
N GLY A 174 3.23 5.16 -9.81
CA GLY A 174 2.85 5.65 -11.13
C GLY A 174 1.36 5.56 -11.43
N THR A 175 1.03 5.96 -12.65
CA THR A 175 -0.29 5.89 -13.27
C THR A 175 -0.74 4.47 -13.49
N LEU A 176 0.20 3.60 -13.90
CA LEU A 176 -0.06 2.18 -14.09
C LEU A 176 -0.64 1.54 -12.83
N ALA A 177 0.03 1.74 -11.68
CA ALA A 177 -0.39 1.20 -10.40
C ALA A 177 -1.80 1.68 -10.00
N LEU A 178 -2.11 2.96 -10.24
CA LEU A 178 -3.44 3.50 -9.93
C LEU A 178 -4.54 2.95 -10.83
N ARG A 179 -4.28 2.75 -12.12
CA ARG A 179 -5.28 2.21 -13.07
C ARG A 179 -5.60 0.74 -12.77
N VAL A 180 -4.57 -0.08 -12.53
CA VAL A 180 -4.73 -1.48 -12.13
C VAL A 180 -5.47 -1.57 -10.78
N ALA A 181 -5.08 -0.76 -9.79
CA ALA A 181 -5.78 -0.73 -8.51
C ALA A 181 -7.25 -0.33 -8.66
N ARG A 182 -7.58 0.63 -9.54
CA ARG A 182 -8.97 1.04 -9.79
C ARG A 182 -9.81 -0.05 -10.44
N LEU A 183 -9.24 -0.79 -11.40
CA LEU A 183 -9.89 -1.98 -11.96
C LEU A 183 -10.20 -2.99 -10.85
N ASN A 184 -9.20 -3.37 -10.04
CA ASN A 184 -9.37 -4.33 -8.95
C ASN A 184 -10.43 -3.86 -7.94
N HIS A 185 -10.42 -2.58 -7.57
CA HIS A 185 -11.38 -2.04 -6.61
C HIS A 185 -12.82 -2.07 -7.15
N LEU A 186 -13.03 -1.83 -8.44
CA LEU A 186 -14.36 -1.92 -9.05
C LEU A 186 -14.84 -3.37 -9.11
N GLU A 187 -13.99 -4.30 -9.55
CA GLU A 187 -14.32 -5.74 -9.62
C GLU A 187 -14.67 -6.32 -8.24
N GLN A 188 -13.97 -5.88 -7.19
CA GLN A 188 -14.18 -6.33 -5.81
C GLN A 188 -15.28 -5.54 -5.07
N GLY A 189 -15.91 -4.56 -5.72
CA GLY A 189 -16.92 -3.70 -5.12
C GLY A 189 -16.39 -2.77 -4.01
N MET A 190 -15.07 -2.58 -3.91
CA MET A 190 -14.43 -1.62 -3.00
C MET A 190 -14.53 -0.18 -3.52
N ALA A 191 -14.70 0.00 -4.83
CA ALA A 191 -15.04 1.27 -5.45
C ALA A 191 -16.49 1.24 -5.96
N SER A 192 -17.20 2.35 -5.75
CA SER A 192 -18.57 2.49 -6.26
C SER A 192 -18.58 2.70 -7.77
N GLU A 193 -19.53 2.07 -8.46
CA GLU A 193 -19.85 2.26 -9.88
C GLU A 193 -20.08 3.74 -10.27
N VAL A 194 -20.37 4.59 -9.29
CA VAL A 194 -20.53 6.05 -9.45
C VAL A 194 -19.31 6.74 -10.07
N ILE A 195 -18.13 6.13 -10.03
CA ILE A 195 -16.92 6.70 -10.65
C ILE A 195 -16.85 6.46 -12.16
N ARG A 196 -17.73 5.65 -12.77
CA ARG A 196 -17.70 5.44 -14.22
C ARG A 196 -18.20 6.69 -14.94
N VAL A 197 -17.54 7.08 -16.04
CA VAL A 197 -17.99 8.23 -16.86
C VAL A 197 -19.41 8.04 -17.38
N ARG A 198 -19.78 6.79 -17.70
CA ARG A 198 -21.10 6.46 -18.25
C ARG A 198 -22.21 6.33 -17.21
N TYR A 199 -21.90 6.47 -15.91
CA TYR A 199 -22.85 6.24 -14.81
C TYR A 199 -24.09 7.13 -14.92
N ASP A 200 -23.92 8.45 -15.10
CA ASP A 200 -25.02 9.40 -15.28
C ASP A 200 -24.62 10.61 -16.16
N PRO A 201 -25.57 11.49 -16.56
CA PRO A 201 -25.25 12.67 -17.38
C PRO A 201 -24.29 13.67 -16.72
N ILE A 202 -24.30 13.80 -15.40
CA ILE A 202 -23.41 14.73 -14.68
C ILE A 202 -21.97 14.26 -14.82
N ASN A 203 -21.72 12.97 -14.65
CA ASN A 203 -20.41 12.37 -14.86
C ASN A 203 -19.91 12.60 -16.30
N ARG A 204 -20.76 12.52 -17.31
CA ARG A 204 -20.37 12.81 -18.70
C ARG A 204 -19.98 14.26 -18.90
N ILE A 205 -20.76 15.19 -18.34
CA ILE A 205 -20.46 16.64 -18.39
C ILE A 205 -19.14 16.92 -17.67
N LEU A 206 -18.93 16.37 -16.48
CA LEU A 206 -17.69 16.55 -15.72
C LEU A 206 -16.48 15.94 -16.44
N ALA A 207 -16.65 14.79 -17.11
CA ALA A 207 -15.57 14.19 -17.89
C ALA A 207 -15.21 15.00 -19.14
N TRP A 208 -16.17 15.73 -19.70
CA TRP A 208 -15.94 16.65 -20.81
C TRP A 208 -15.27 17.95 -20.33
N LEU A 209 -15.74 18.55 -19.24
CA LEU A 209 -15.15 19.76 -18.65
C LEU A 209 -13.76 19.52 -18.06
N PHE A 210 -13.54 18.34 -17.47
CA PHE A 210 -12.31 17.97 -16.76
C PHE A 210 -11.75 16.64 -17.27
N PRO A 211 -11.28 16.59 -18.53
CA PRO A 211 -10.85 15.32 -19.14
C PRO A 211 -9.70 14.64 -18.38
N SER A 212 -8.82 15.42 -17.75
CA SER A 212 -7.69 14.92 -16.94
C SER A 212 -8.09 14.24 -15.64
N TRP A 213 -9.35 14.36 -15.20
CA TRP A 213 -9.87 13.65 -14.03
C TRP A 213 -10.13 12.17 -14.29
N THR A 214 -10.15 11.77 -15.56
CA THR A 214 -10.53 10.44 -15.99
C THR A 214 -9.39 9.70 -16.67
N SER A 215 -9.39 8.38 -16.55
CA SER A 215 -8.52 7.50 -17.32
C SER A 215 -9.32 6.33 -17.86
N VAL A 216 -8.89 5.78 -18.99
CA VAL A 216 -9.32 4.46 -19.43
C VAL A 216 -8.59 3.45 -18.54
N ILE A 217 -9.27 2.50 -17.92
CA ILE A 217 -8.65 1.40 -17.15
C ILE A 217 -8.55 0.15 -18.05
N PRO A 218 -7.81 -0.91 -17.65
CA PRO A 218 -7.49 -2.01 -18.57
C PRO A 218 -8.69 -2.76 -19.18
N ASP A 219 -9.87 -2.73 -18.55
CA ASP A 219 -11.12 -3.27 -19.10
C ASP A 219 -11.75 -2.39 -20.21
N GLY A 220 -11.09 -1.31 -20.61
CA GLY A 220 -11.54 -0.35 -21.62
C GLY A 220 -12.53 0.69 -21.09
N ASN A 221 -12.97 0.61 -19.83
CA ASN A 221 -13.89 1.59 -19.26
C ASN A 221 -13.16 2.89 -18.91
N ARG A 222 -13.79 4.02 -19.23
CA ARG A 222 -13.34 5.34 -18.77
C ARG A 222 -13.95 5.64 -17.41
N VAL A 223 -13.10 5.86 -16.42
CA VAL A 223 -13.49 6.10 -15.02
C VAL A 223 -12.83 7.35 -14.48
N PHE A 224 -13.45 7.97 -13.49
CA PHE A 224 -12.87 9.04 -12.69
C PHE A 224 -11.92 8.47 -11.64
N TYR A 225 -10.95 9.29 -11.22
CA TYR A 225 -10.02 8.91 -10.16
C TYR A 225 -10.72 8.67 -8.81
N TRP A 226 -11.76 9.46 -8.52
CA TRP A 226 -12.58 9.43 -7.32
C TRP A 226 -14.04 9.77 -7.64
N ASP A 227 -14.92 9.87 -6.64
CA ASP A 227 -16.28 10.39 -6.84
C ASP A 227 -16.24 11.80 -7.50
N PRO A 228 -16.89 11.99 -8.66
CA PRO A 228 -16.77 13.24 -9.44
C PRO A 228 -17.24 14.50 -8.71
N LEU A 229 -18.22 14.41 -7.81
CA LEU A 229 -18.71 15.57 -7.06
C LEU A 229 -17.76 15.95 -5.92
N THR A 230 -17.13 14.96 -5.30
CA THR A 230 -16.02 15.17 -4.38
C THR A 230 -14.84 15.83 -5.10
N MET A 231 -14.50 15.39 -6.31
CA MET A 231 -13.45 16.00 -7.14
C MET A 231 -13.78 17.44 -7.55
N LEU A 232 -15.05 17.72 -7.87
CA LEU A 232 -15.53 19.07 -8.14
C LEU A 232 -15.41 19.96 -6.91
N ALA A 233 -15.85 19.49 -5.73
CA ALA A 233 -15.70 20.24 -4.49
C ALA A 233 -14.21 20.50 -4.16
N ALA A 234 -13.35 19.50 -4.33
CA ALA A 234 -11.92 19.65 -4.14
C ALA A 234 -11.34 20.69 -5.10
N THR A 235 -11.74 20.67 -6.37
CA THR A 235 -11.29 21.66 -7.37
C THR A 235 -11.73 23.08 -7.03
N LEU A 236 -13.02 23.27 -6.71
CA LEU A 236 -13.58 24.58 -6.32
C LEU A 236 -12.95 25.13 -5.03
N THR A 237 -12.50 24.25 -4.15
CA THR A 237 -11.77 24.64 -2.93
C THR A 237 -10.25 24.63 -3.11
N GLY A 238 -9.74 24.31 -4.29
CA GLY A 238 -8.31 24.23 -4.59
C GLY A 238 -7.54 23.13 -3.86
N LEU A 239 -8.24 22.09 -3.41
CA LEU A 239 -7.69 20.84 -2.85
C LEU A 239 -7.45 19.75 -3.90
N GLN A 240 -7.60 20.05 -5.19
CA GLN A 240 -7.31 19.08 -6.24
C GLN A 240 -5.80 19.00 -6.47
N MET A 241 -5.26 17.78 -6.51
CA MET A 241 -3.85 17.54 -6.80
C MET A 241 -3.53 17.72 -8.28
N ASN A 242 -2.29 18.11 -8.55
CA ASN A 242 -1.76 18.09 -9.91
C ASN A 242 -1.59 16.64 -10.39
N ARG A 243 -1.98 16.36 -11.64
CA ARG A 243 -1.92 15.03 -12.26
C ARG A 243 -2.49 13.91 -11.38
N LEU A 244 -3.81 13.92 -11.19
CA LEU A 244 -4.56 13.01 -10.31
C LEU A 244 -4.26 11.52 -10.48
N TRP A 245 -3.94 11.12 -11.70
CA TRP A 245 -3.64 9.74 -12.03
C TRP A 245 -2.18 9.35 -11.77
N LEU A 246 -1.29 10.27 -11.38
CA LEU A 246 0.10 9.98 -11.06
C LEU A 246 0.28 9.85 -9.54
N LYS A 247 0.81 8.71 -9.08
CA LYS A 247 1.13 8.47 -7.66
C LYS A 247 2.63 8.21 -7.47
N PRO A 248 3.35 8.99 -6.66
CA PRO A 248 2.87 10.13 -5.87
C PRO A 248 2.68 11.40 -6.74
N SER A 249 2.24 12.51 -6.15
CA SER A 249 2.01 13.76 -6.89
C SER A 249 3.33 14.45 -7.24
N LEU A 250 3.28 15.33 -8.25
CA LEU A 250 4.39 16.23 -8.60
C LEU A 250 4.59 17.37 -7.60
N ASP A 251 3.69 17.52 -6.62
CA ASP A 251 3.79 18.55 -5.58
C ASP A 251 4.92 18.26 -4.57
N PHE A 252 5.44 17.03 -4.55
CA PHE A 252 6.59 16.66 -3.73
C PHE A 252 7.91 17.15 -4.33
N ARG A 253 8.79 17.65 -3.45
CA ARG A 253 10.17 18.01 -3.79
C ARG A 253 10.99 16.75 -4.09
N LYS A 254 10.89 15.73 -3.24
CA LYS A 254 11.46 14.40 -3.48
C LYS A 254 10.53 13.28 -3.02
N VAL A 255 10.71 12.11 -3.64
CA VAL A 255 10.03 10.86 -3.31
C VAL A 255 11.09 9.80 -3.01
N PHE A 256 10.97 9.16 -1.85
CA PHE A 256 11.88 8.13 -1.38
C PHE A 256 11.34 6.75 -1.70
N VAL A 257 11.73 6.17 -2.84
CA VAL A 257 11.16 4.92 -3.35
C VAL A 257 11.92 3.69 -2.84
N HIS A 258 11.22 2.55 -2.82
CA HIS A 258 11.72 1.30 -2.24
C HIS A 258 12.80 0.61 -3.09
N SER A 259 12.82 0.81 -4.41
CA SER A 259 13.71 0.08 -5.32
C SER A 259 13.88 0.79 -6.66
N GLU A 260 14.86 0.35 -7.46
CA GLU A 260 15.00 0.79 -8.86
C GLU A 260 13.76 0.44 -9.68
N TYR A 261 13.10 -0.68 -9.40
CA TYR A 261 11.82 -1.03 -10.05
C TYR A 261 10.75 0.05 -9.80
N SER A 262 10.61 0.51 -8.56
CA SER A 262 9.70 1.62 -8.22
C SER A 262 10.08 2.93 -8.93
N ARG A 263 11.38 3.19 -9.12
CA ARG A 263 11.89 4.33 -9.88
C ARG A 263 11.55 4.21 -11.37
N GLU A 264 11.74 3.05 -11.98
CA GLU A 264 11.40 2.78 -13.38
C GLU A 264 9.91 3.01 -13.67
N LEU A 265 9.02 2.56 -12.77
CA LEU A 265 7.59 2.83 -12.89
C LEU A 265 7.28 4.34 -12.93
N LEU A 266 7.92 5.13 -12.07
CA LEU A 266 7.75 6.59 -12.06
C LEU A 266 8.34 7.27 -13.29
N LEU A 267 9.54 6.86 -13.72
CA LEU A 267 10.19 7.42 -14.90
C LEU A 267 9.36 7.17 -16.17
N ARG A 268 8.74 6.00 -16.29
CA ARG A 268 7.83 5.67 -17.39
C ARG A 268 6.66 6.65 -17.50
N ASP A 269 6.16 7.17 -16.38
CA ASP A 269 5.08 8.15 -16.34
C ASP A 269 5.56 9.61 -16.43
N GLY A 270 6.85 9.81 -16.72
CA GLY A 270 7.46 11.13 -16.84
C GLY A 270 7.58 11.87 -15.50
N TYR A 271 7.76 11.14 -14.39
CA TYR A 271 8.11 11.75 -13.11
C TYR A 271 9.56 12.29 -13.18
N PRO A 272 9.85 13.49 -12.65
CA PRO A 272 11.20 14.08 -12.72
C PRO A 272 12.25 13.20 -12.03
N ALA A 273 13.30 12.81 -12.77
CA ALA A 273 14.30 11.85 -12.30
C ALA A 273 15.11 12.36 -11.10
N ASP A 274 15.39 13.66 -11.05
CA ASP A 274 16.09 14.36 -9.97
C ASP A 274 15.32 14.39 -8.65
N ARG A 275 14.01 14.13 -8.70
CA ARG A 275 13.14 14.06 -7.51
C ARG A 275 12.95 12.66 -6.96
N ILE A 276 13.45 11.63 -7.65
CA ILE A 276 13.31 10.23 -7.21
C ILE A 276 14.58 9.81 -6.51
N VAL A 277 14.47 9.42 -5.24
CA VAL A 277 15.57 8.88 -4.44
C VAL A 277 15.27 7.42 -4.12
N VAL A 278 16.11 6.50 -4.58
CA VAL A 278 15.99 5.08 -4.23
C VAL A 278 16.63 4.89 -2.85
N SER A 279 15.80 4.88 -1.81
CA SER A 279 16.25 4.74 -0.41
C SER A 279 16.18 3.31 0.09
N GLY A 280 15.32 2.47 -0.48
CA GLY A 280 14.85 1.27 0.19
C GLY A 280 13.67 1.57 1.13
N PRO A 281 12.95 0.53 1.61
CA PRO A 281 11.85 0.69 2.55
C PRO A 281 12.37 0.85 3.99
N PRO A 282 12.01 1.93 4.72
CA PRO A 282 12.48 2.17 6.10
C PRO A 282 12.21 1.03 7.08
N LEU A 283 11.12 0.29 6.91
CA LEU A 283 10.76 -0.84 7.76
C LEU A 283 11.79 -1.98 7.76
N LEU A 284 12.62 -2.06 6.72
CA LEU A 284 13.66 -3.09 6.64
C LEU A 284 14.93 -2.72 7.39
N ASP A 285 15.14 -1.47 7.79
CA ASP A 285 16.39 -1.07 8.44
C ASP A 285 16.69 -1.89 9.71
N ALA A 286 15.66 -2.18 10.51
CA ALA A 286 15.79 -3.01 11.70
C ALA A 286 16.07 -4.49 11.39
N VAL A 287 15.59 -4.99 10.25
CA VAL A 287 15.89 -6.36 9.77
C VAL A 287 17.33 -6.41 9.28
N VAL A 288 17.71 -5.46 8.43
CA VAL A 288 19.05 -5.36 7.83
C VAL A 288 20.12 -5.23 8.91
N ALA A 289 19.88 -4.41 9.94
CA ALA A 289 20.82 -4.23 11.05
C ALA A 289 21.06 -5.52 11.87
N LYS A 290 20.18 -6.53 11.75
CA LYS A 290 20.28 -7.82 12.45
C LYS A 290 20.81 -8.95 11.57
N ILE A 291 21.04 -8.72 10.28
CA ILE A 291 21.64 -9.73 9.40
C ILE A 291 23.07 -9.98 9.86
N GLY A 292 23.42 -11.26 10.09
CA GLY A 292 24.73 -11.64 10.62
C GLY A 292 24.82 -11.60 12.15
N ASP A 293 23.74 -11.25 12.88
CA ASP A 293 23.68 -11.41 14.34
C ASP A 293 23.48 -12.90 14.69
N PRO A 294 24.48 -13.59 15.26
CA PRO A 294 24.39 -15.03 15.52
C PRO A 294 23.27 -15.41 16.48
N ALA A 295 22.93 -14.54 17.45
CA ALA A 295 21.88 -14.81 18.42
C ALA A 295 20.50 -14.73 17.75
N LYS A 296 20.29 -13.72 16.90
CA LYS A 296 19.02 -13.57 16.17
C LYS A 296 18.86 -14.65 15.10
N GLU A 297 19.93 -14.99 14.39
CA GLU A 297 19.93 -16.10 13.43
C GLU A 297 19.59 -17.42 14.12
N LYS A 298 20.28 -17.74 15.23
CA LYS A 298 19.99 -18.95 16.01
C LYS A 298 18.53 -19.00 16.47
N LEU A 299 17.98 -17.88 16.96
CA LEU A 299 16.59 -17.81 17.37
C LEU A 299 15.62 -18.04 16.20
N LEU A 300 15.85 -17.41 15.04
CA LEU A 300 15.02 -17.56 13.85
C LEU A 300 15.04 -19.00 13.34
N PHE A 301 16.24 -19.56 13.13
CA PHE A 301 16.42 -20.92 12.63
C PHE A 301 15.85 -21.97 13.60
N SER A 302 16.02 -21.78 14.91
CA SER A 302 15.37 -22.62 15.92
C SER A 302 13.84 -22.57 15.81
N HIS A 303 13.26 -21.41 15.51
CA HIS A 303 11.81 -21.24 15.44
C HIS A 303 11.19 -21.90 14.20
N VAL A 304 11.96 -22.01 13.12
CA VAL A 304 11.56 -22.75 11.91
C VAL A 304 12.07 -24.20 11.90
N ASN A 305 12.59 -24.70 13.03
CA ASN A 305 13.12 -26.06 13.21
C ASN A 305 14.25 -26.44 12.23
N LEU A 306 15.16 -25.49 11.97
CA LEU A 306 16.26 -25.66 11.02
C LEU A 306 17.64 -25.42 11.65
N PRO A 307 18.70 -26.10 11.17
CA PRO A 307 20.07 -25.72 11.49
C PRO A 307 20.39 -24.31 10.99
N VAL A 308 21.18 -23.55 11.77
CA VAL A 308 21.61 -22.20 11.37
C VAL A 308 22.30 -22.22 10.01
N GLY A 309 21.82 -21.40 9.09
CA GLY A 309 22.37 -21.27 7.74
C GLY A 309 21.92 -22.34 6.75
N SER A 310 21.06 -23.30 7.15
CA SER A 310 20.50 -24.27 6.20
C SER A 310 19.58 -23.57 5.19
N PRO A 311 19.62 -23.95 3.90
CA PRO A 311 18.72 -23.37 2.91
C PRO A 311 17.27 -23.80 3.15
N PHE A 312 16.32 -22.90 2.90
CA PHE A 312 14.89 -23.22 2.90
C PHE A 312 14.14 -22.40 1.84
N ILE A 313 13.02 -22.94 1.38
CA ILE A 313 12.07 -22.23 0.51
C ILE A 313 11.14 -21.41 1.41
N LEU A 314 11.07 -20.10 1.17
CA LEU A 314 10.07 -19.23 1.80
C LEU A 314 8.82 -19.17 0.92
N PHE A 315 7.72 -19.72 1.41
CA PHE A 315 6.44 -19.72 0.71
C PHE A 315 5.48 -18.72 1.36
N ASN A 316 5.09 -17.68 0.61
CA ASN A 316 4.12 -16.68 1.06
C ASN A 316 2.71 -17.13 0.68
N VAL A 317 1.88 -17.44 1.69
CA VAL A 317 0.54 -17.99 1.46
C VAL A 317 -0.41 -16.91 0.94
N GLU A 318 -1.11 -17.22 -0.15
CA GLU A 318 -2.09 -16.31 -0.75
C GLU A 318 -3.41 -16.30 0.02
N PRO A 319 -3.86 -15.14 0.55
CA PRO A 319 -5.12 -14.99 1.28
C PRO A 319 -6.33 -14.88 0.33
N SER A 320 -6.47 -15.81 -0.62
CA SER A 320 -7.41 -15.67 -1.74
C SER A 320 -8.87 -15.67 -1.28
N ALA A 321 -9.25 -16.56 -0.35
CA ALA A 321 -10.62 -16.62 0.17
C ALA A 321 -10.89 -15.47 1.15
N GLU A 322 -9.90 -15.10 1.94
CA GLU A 322 -9.97 -14.01 2.93
C GLU A 322 -10.15 -12.65 2.24
N HIS A 323 -9.52 -12.45 1.07
CA HIS A 323 -9.77 -11.30 0.21
C HIS A 323 -11.01 -11.45 -0.70
N LYS A 324 -11.70 -12.58 -0.66
CA LYS A 324 -12.87 -12.89 -1.51
C LYS A 324 -12.55 -12.93 -3.00
N TYR A 325 -11.31 -13.26 -3.37
CA TYR A 325 -10.93 -13.52 -4.77
C TYR A 325 -11.55 -14.83 -5.27
N CYS A 326 -11.79 -15.78 -4.37
CA CYS A 326 -12.55 -16.98 -4.63
C CYS A 326 -13.32 -17.46 -3.40
N ASP A 327 -14.16 -18.48 -3.57
CA ASP A 327 -14.70 -19.25 -2.45
C ASP A 327 -13.63 -20.12 -1.77
N TRP A 328 -13.94 -20.59 -0.57
CA TRP A 328 -13.06 -21.43 0.25
C TRP A 328 -12.71 -22.77 -0.39
N ASN A 329 -13.63 -23.39 -1.14
CA ASN A 329 -13.37 -24.69 -1.77
C ASN A 329 -12.29 -24.55 -2.86
N ARG A 330 -12.40 -23.50 -3.68
CA ARG A 330 -11.40 -23.18 -4.70
C ARG A 330 -10.06 -22.84 -4.06
N HIS A 331 -10.05 -22.02 -3.01
CA HIS A 331 -8.84 -21.67 -2.27
C HIS A 331 -8.13 -22.92 -1.74
N TRP A 332 -8.83 -23.80 -1.02
CA TRP A 332 -8.21 -25.00 -0.46
C TRP A 332 -7.70 -25.96 -1.51
N ARG A 333 -8.45 -26.16 -2.60
CA ARG A 333 -7.99 -26.98 -3.73
C ARG A 333 -6.66 -26.45 -4.28
N GLN A 334 -6.56 -25.14 -4.52
CA GLN A 334 -5.33 -24.52 -5.03
C GLN A 334 -4.18 -24.61 -4.01
N PHE A 335 -4.47 -24.38 -2.73
CA PHE A 335 -3.49 -24.54 -1.66
C PHE A 335 -2.95 -25.98 -1.60
N HIS A 336 -3.81 -26.99 -1.65
CA HIS A 336 -3.40 -28.40 -1.67
C HIS A 336 -2.60 -28.76 -2.92
N GLU A 337 -2.97 -28.25 -4.10
CA GLU A 337 -2.21 -28.42 -5.34
C GLU A 337 -0.79 -27.83 -5.21
N LEU A 338 -0.66 -26.63 -4.64
CA LEU A 338 0.62 -25.97 -4.38
C LEU A 338 1.46 -26.74 -3.37
N MET A 339 0.90 -27.14 -2.24
CA MET A 339 1.63 -27.88 -1.21
C MET A 339 2.08 -29.25 -1.73
N ALA A 340 1.22 -29.98 -2.43
CA ALA A 340 1.57 -31.26 -3.05
C ALA A 340 2.76 -31.12 -4.03
N SER A 341 2.84 -30.02 -4.79
CA SER A 341 3.97 -29.75 -5.67
C SER A 341 5.30 -29.50 -4.94
N LEU A 342 5.24 -29.19 -3.64
CA LEU A 342 6.41 -28.86 -2.82
C LEU A 342 6.88 -30.01 -1.90
N VAL A 343 6.07 -31.05 -1.70
CA VAL A 343 6.39 -32.20 -0.81
C VAL A 343 7.72 -32.85 -1.18
N GLU A 344 8.00 -33.05 -2.47
CA GLU A 344 9.27 -33.67 -2.92
C GLU A 344 10.51 -32.92 -2.41
N TYR A 345 10.41 -31.60 -2.21
CA TYR A 345 11.51 -30.78 -1.70
C TYR A 345 11.72 -30.98 -0.22
N VAL A 346 10.64 -31.04 0.56
CA VAL A 346 10.66 -31.35 1.98
C VAL A 346 11.32 -32.71 2.21
N GLU A 347 10.90 -33.74 1.47
CA GLU A 347 11.47 -35.09 1.54
C GLU A 347 12.94 -35.14 1.10
N SER A 348 13.33 -34.31 0.13
CA SER A 348 14.72 -34.20 -0.35
C SER A 348 15.66 -33.39 0.57
N GLY A 349 15.16 -32.93 1.73
CA GLY A 349 15.93 -32.14 2.69
C GLY A 349 16.08 -30.67 2.33
N LEU A 350 15.18 -30.11 1.52
CA LEU A 350 15.03 -28.66 1.33
C LEU A 350 13.69 -28.20 1.95
N PRO A 351 13.71 -27.77 3.22
CA PRO A 351 12.49 -27.45 3.96
C PRO A 351 11.73 -26.27 3.36
N VAL A 352 10.41 -26.28 3.55
CA VAL A 352 9.51 -25.21 3.12
C VAL A 352 8.95 -24.53 4.36
N VAL A 353 9.19 -23.23 4.47
CA VAL A 353 8.69 -22.38 5.54
C VAL A 353 7.56 -21.52 5.01
N LEU A 354 6.35 -21.70 5.55
CA LEU A 354 5.19 -20.89 5.25
C LEU A 354 5.20 -19.60 6.06
N SER A 355 5.03 -18.48 5.36
CA SER A 355 4.68 -17.19 5.97
C SER A 355 3.21 -16.92 5.66
N LEU A 356 2.38 -16.90 6.69
CA LEU A 356 0.96 -16.58 6.52
C LEU A 356 0.75 -15.08 6.30
N HIS A 357 -0.22 -14.74 5.45
CA HIS A 357 -0.69 -13.36 5.33
C HIS A 357 -1.42 -12.94 6.63
N PRO A 358 -1.41 -11.66 7.04
CA PRO A 358 -2.11 -11.21 8.25
C PRO A 358 -3.62 -11.46 8.31
N LEU A 359 -4.24 -11.80 7.17
CA LEU A 359 -5.66 -12.17 7.11
C LEU A 359 -5.90 -13.68 7.27
N CYS A 360 -4.88 -14.50 7.00
CA CYS A 360 -4.95 -15.94 7.19
C CYS A 360 -4.95 -16.25 8.69
N ARG A 361 -5.86 -17.11 9.13
CA ARG A 361 -5.91 -17.56 10.52
C ARG A 361 -5.06 -18.79 10.67
N LEU A 362 -4.12 -18.79 11.61
CA LEU A 362 -3.18 -19.89 11.81
C LEU A 362 -3.89 -21.25 11.90
N GLU A 363 -4.98 -21.30 12.65
CA GLU A 363 -5.75 -22.51 12.93
C GLU A 363 -6.24 -23.21 11.65
N ASP A 364 -6.63 -22.42 10.64
CA ASP A 364 -7.15 -22.93 9.37
C ASP A 364 -6.05 -23.60 8.53
N TYR A 365 -4.77 -23.31 8.80
CA TYR A 365 -3.62 -23.81 8.03
C TYR A 365 -2.75 -24.81 8.79
N ARG A 366 -2.98 -25.04 10.09
CA ARG A 366 -2.16 -25.96 10.93
C ARG A 366 -2.02 -27.36 10.37
N PHE A 367 -3.03 -27.86 9.66
CA PHE A 367 -3.00 -29.17 9.03
C PHE A 367 -1.84 -29.33 8.04
N ALA A 368 -1.32 -28.22 7.49
CA ALA A 368 -0.26 -28.27 6.49
C ALA A 368 1.05 -28.83 7.05
N GLU A 369 1.36 -28.56 8.32
CA GLU A 369 2.58 -29.08 8.95
C GLU A 369 2.54 -30.61 9.05
N GLU A 370 1.40 -31.17 9.50
CA GLU A 370 1.21 -32.62 9.61
C GLU A 370 1.09 -33.30 8.25
N GLN A 371 0.31 -32.73 7.33
CA GLN A 371 0.00 -33.35 6.05
C GLN A 371 1.14 -33.25 5.03
N TYR A 372 1.93 -32.18 5.06
CA TYR A 372 2.94 -31.88 4.04
C TYR A 372 4.36 -31.73 4.58
N GLY A 373 4.56 -31.77 5.90
CA GLY A 373 5.88 -31.61 6.52
C GLY A 373 6.48 -30.22 6.37
N VAL A 374 5.68 -29.22 6.01
CA VAL A 374 6.11 -27.80 5.97
C VAL A 374 6.15 -27.22 7.39
N VAL A 375 6.79 -26.06 7.55
CA VAL A 375 6.84 -25.34 8.84
C VAL A 375 6.11 -24.02 8.73
N ILE A 376 5.16 -23.73 9.62
CA ILE A 376 4.47 -22.43 9.65
C ILE A 376 5.20 -21.50 10.62
N CYS A 377 5.74 -20.40 10.11
CA CYS A 377 6.41 -19.42 10.95
C CYS A 377 5.40 -18.46 11.59
N THR A 378 5.32 -18.44 12.93
CA THR A 378 4.36 -17.61 13.67
C THR A 378 5.00 -16.38 14.33
N ASP A 379 6.24 -16.48 14.77
CA ASP A 379 6.87 -15.43 15.59
C ASP A 379 7.69 -14.42 14.78
N PHE A 380 7.91 -14.69 13.50
CA PHE A 380 8.67 -13.84 12.60
C PHE A 380 7.82 -13.42 11.41
N ARG A 381 8.04 -12.19 10.93
CA ARG A 381 7.36 -11.69 9.76
C ARG A 381 8.10 -12.13 8.51
N ILE A 382 7.41 -12.09 7.36
CA ILE A 382 8.03 -12.33 6.05
C ILE A 382 9.32 -11.50 5.82
N HIS A 383 9.36 -10.27 6.34
CA HIS A 383 10.52 -9.39 6.28
C HIS A 383 11.75 -9.97 6.99
N ASP A 384 11.56 -10.66 8.11
CA ASP A 384 12.65 -11.28 8.87
C ASP A 384 13.16 -12.57 8.21
N LEU A 385 12.29 -13.28 7.47
CA LEU A 385 12.60 -14.57 6.83
C LEU A 385 13.34 -14.41 5.50
N TYR A 386 12.98 -13.37 4.73
CA TYR A 386 13.51 -13.13 3.38
C TYR A 386 15.04 -13.11 3.29
N PRO A 387 15.80 -12.47 4.20
CA PRO A 387 17.26 -12.47 4.17
C PRO A 387 17.88 -13.87 4.19
N TYR A 388 17.21 -14.84 4.82
CA TYR A 388 17.76 -16.18 5.10
C TYR A 388 17.26 -17.26 4.15
N CYS A 389 16.17 -17.02 3.41
CA CYS A 389 15.66 -18.01 2.46
C CYS A 389 16.59 -18.19 1.26
N SER A 390 16.52 -19.36 0.62
CA SER A 390 17.26 -19.67 -0.61
C SER A 390 16.48 -19.32 -1.87
N ILE A 391 15.17 -19.56 -1.83
CA ILE A 391 14.19 -19.29 -2.90
C ILE A 391 12.94 -18.74 -2.21
N SER A 392 12.30 -17.73 -2.81
CA SER A 392 10.96 -17.31 -2.41
C SER A 392 9.93 -17.74 -3.45
N ILE A 393 8.80 -18.24 -2.99
CA ILE A 393 7.62 -18.58 -3.78
C ILE A 393 6.46 -17.76 -3.24
N SER A 394 5.77 -17.04 -4.11
CA SER A 394 4.72 -16.09 -3.69
C SER A 394 3.71 -15.87 -4.81
N PHE A 395 2.56 -15.30 -4.46
CA PHE A 395 1.57 -14.80 -5.42
C PHE A 395 1.91 -13.36 -5.84
N PRO A 396 1.24 -12.76 -6.86
CA PRO A 396 1.43 -11.36 -7.23
C PRO A 396 1.08 -10.40 -6.08
N CYS A 397 2.08 -9.95 -5.33
CA CYS A 397 1.90 -9.06 -4.19
C CYS A 397 3.09 -8.11 -4.01
N SER A 398 2.95 -7.08 -3.16
CA SER A 398 3.99 -6.07 -2.96
C SER A 398 5.21 -6.58 -2.18
N THR A 399 5.07 -7.65 -1.39
CA THR A 399 6.19 -8.24 -0.64
C THR A 399 7.22 -8.93 -1.56
N ASN A 400 6.87 -9.20 -2.82
CA ASN A 400 7.80 -9.75 -3.81
C ASN A 400 9.02 -8.86 -4.07
N LEU A 401 8.94 -7.57 -3.75
CA LEU A 401 10.08 -6.66 -3.87
C LEU A 401 11.13 -6.82 -2.78
N LEU A 402 10.82 -7.57 -1.72
CA LEU A 402 11.83 -8.07 -0.79
C LEU A 402 12.81 -8.99 -1.53
N ALA A 403 12.36 -9.73 -2.55
CA ALA A 403 13.23 -10.54 -3.37
C ALA A 403 14.25 -9.69 -4.13
N LEU A 404 13.85 -8.54 -4.69
CA LEU A 404 14.81 -7.61 -5.30
C LEU A 404 15.77 -7.03 -4.26
N THR A 405 15.24 -6.64 -3.10
CA THR A 405 16.02 -6.00 -2.02
C THR A 405 17.11 -6.93 -1.50
N PHE A 406 16.76 -8.19 -1.21
CA PHE A 406 17.68 -9.21 -0.70
C PHE A 406 18.30 -10.07 -1.80
N LYS A 407 18.09 -9.71 -3.07
CA LYS A 407 18.59 -10.41 -4.27
C LYS A 407 18.26 -11.91 -4.27
N LYS A 408 17.05 -12.27 -3.83
CA LYS A 408 16.56 -13.64 -3.74
C LYS A 408 15.91 -14.07 -5.05
N PRO A 409 16.16 -15.32 -5.50
CA PRO A 409 15.35 -15.94 -6.54
C PRO A 409 13.87 -15.95 -6.15
N LEU A 410 13.00 -15.60 -7.10
CA LEU A 410 11.56 -15.48 -6.88
C LEU A 410 10.81 -16.28 -7.93
N ILE A 411 9.87 -17.10 -7.47
CA ILE A 411 8.82 -17.71 -8.30
C ILE A 411 7.50 -17.04 -7.93
N ILE A 412 6.84 -16.44 -8.92
CA ILE A 412 5.49 -15.88 -8.76
C ILE A 412 4.50 -16.87 -9.36
N TYR A 413 3.64 -17.47 -8.54
CA TYR A 413 2.54 -18.32 -9.02
C TYR A 413 1.28 -17.49 -9.22
N ASP A 414 0.57 -17.66 -10.35
CA ASP A 414 -0.55 -16.81 -10.74
C ASP A 414 -1.83 -17.60 -11.02
N HIS A 415 -2.39 -18.24 -10.00
CA HIS A 415 -3.61 -19.03 -10.13
C HIS A 415 -4.86 -18.23 -10.55
N PHE A 416 -4.86 -16.93 -10.28
CA PHE A 416 -5.95 -16.02 -10.64
C PHE A 416 -5.70 -15.28 -11.95
N ARG A 417 -4.61 -15.61 -12.65
CA ARG A 417 -4.27 -15.02 -13.95
C ARG A 417 -4.14 -13.50 -13.90
N ILE A 418 -3.77 -12.92 -12.75
CA ILE A 418 -3.57 -11.48 -12.55
C ILE A 418 -2.52 -10.95 -13.53
N LEU A 419 -1.44 -11.70 -13.74
CA LEU A 419 -0.34 -11.35 -14.65
C LEU A 419 -0.72 -11.48 -16.13
N SER A 420 -1.70 -12.32 -16.44
CA SER A 420 -2.15 -12.55 -17.82
C SER A 420 -3.48 -11.86 -18.16
N ARG A 421 -4.09 -11.16 -17.19
CA ARG A 421 -5.38 -10.47 -17.35
C ARG A 421 -5.28 -9.34 -18.36
N ASP A 422 -4.26 -8.52 -18.23
CA ASP A 422 -4.01 -7.36 -19.08
C ASP A 422 -2.53 -6.96 -19.04
N GLU A 423 -2.07 -6.26 -20.08
CA GLU A 423 -0.66 -5.87 -20.23
C GLU A 423 -0.18 -4.94 -19.10
N GLU A 424 -1.07 -4.13 -18.52
CA GLU A 424 -0.71 -3.24 -17.41
C GLU A 424 -0.49 -4.00 -16.11
N SER A 425 -1.38 -4.93 -15.79
CA SER A 425 -1.22 -5.84 -14.65
C SER A 425 0.01 -6.72 -14.82
N LYS A 426 0.32 -7.18 -16.04
CA LYS A 426 1.55 -7.90 -16.34
C LYS A 426 2.77 -7.08 -15.99
N ILE A 427 2.89 -5.87 -16.53
CA ILE A 427 4.04 -4.99 -16.29
C ILE A 427 4.19 -4.68 -14.80
N LEU A 428 3.09 -4.37 -14.13
CA LEU A 428 3.10 -3.95 -12.72
C LEU A 428 3.52 -5.07 -11.76
N ASN A 429 3.24 -6.33 -12.12
CA ASN A 429 3.49 -7.47 -11.24
C ASN A 429 4.63 -8.38 -11.74
N SER A 430 5.18 -8.11 -12.93
CA SER A 430 6.37 -8.80 -13.45
C SER A 430 7.63 -8.21 -12.82
N ILE A 431 7.92 -8.67 -11.60
CA ILE A 431 9.15 -8.31 -10.90
C ILE A 431 10.37 -8.78 -11.73
N PRO A 432 11.36 -7.91 -11.98
CA PRO A 432 12.53 -8.29 -12.76
C PRO A 432 13.18 -9.59 -12.26
N ARG A 433 13.46 -10.51 -13.19
CA ARG A 433 14.08 -11.82 -12.95
C ARG A 433 13.22 -12.84 -12.18
N ALA A 434 11.96 -12.53 -11.89
CA ALA A 434 11.05 -13.53 -11.33
C ALA A 434 10.66 -14.57 -12.40
N LEU A 435 10.57 -15.83 -12.00
CA LEU A 435 9.97 -16.89 -12.82
C LEU A 435 8.46 -16.89 -12.58
N LEU A 436 7.67 -16.93 -13.65
CA LEU A 436 6.21 -16.82 -13.56
C LEU A 436 5.57 -18.19 -13.79
N ALA A 437 5.03 -18.79 -12.73
CA ALA A 437 4.32 -20.07 -12.80
C ALA A 437 2.82 -19.83 -13.01
N GLN A 438 2.26 -20.38 -14.09
CA GLN A 438 0.83 -20.34 -14.40
C GLN A 438 0.04 -21.44 -13.66
N SER A 439 0.74 -22.45 -13.15
CA SER A 439 0.16 -23.55 -12.38
C SER A 439 1.13 -24.11 -11.34
N ALA A 440 0.60 -24.83 -10.36
CA ALA A 440 1.40 -25.52 -9.34
C ALA A 440 2.37 -26.56 -9.97
N SER A 441 2.02 -27.15 -11.11
CA SER A 441 2.86 -28.16 -11.78
C SER A 441 4.14 -27.59 -12.40
N GLU A 442 4.21 -26.28 -12.65
CA GLU A 442 5.41 -25.62 -13.20
C GLU A 442 6.46 -25.33 -12.11
N ILE A 443 6.01 -25.13 -10.86
CA ILE A 443 6.86 -24.74 -9.73
C ILE A 443 8.04 -25.70 -9.53
N PRO A 444 7.87 -27.04 -9.53
CA PRO A 444 8.99 -27.97 -9.41
C PRO A 444 10.09 -27.77 -10.47
N GLY A 445 9.70 -27.49 -11.71
CA GLY A 445 10.65 -27.22 -12.79
C GLY A 445 11.53 -26.01 -12.48
N TYR A 446 10.90 -24.92 -12.04
CA TYR A 446 11.58 -23.68 -11.68
C TYR A 446 12.43 -23.81 -10.41
N VAL A 447 11.97 -24.53 -9.38
CA VAL A 447 12.78 -24.79 -8.18
C VAL A 447 14.05 -25.55 -8.55
N ARG A 448 13.96 -26.59 -9.40
CA ARG A 448 15.15 -27.32 -9.87
C ARG A 448 16.12 -26.44 -10.65
N GLU A 449 15.62 -25.58 -11.54
CA GLU A 449 16.44 -24.63 -12.30
C GLU A 449 17.19 -23.64 -11.39
N LEU A 450 16.48 -23.04 -10.43
CA LEU A 450 17.06 -22.10 -9.48
C LEU A 450 18.08 -22.78 -8.56
N ARG A 451 17.81 -24.00 -8.08
CA ARG A 451 18.77 -24.79 -7.29
C ARG A 451 20.05 -25.07 -8.07
N LYS A 452 19.95 -25.49 -9.34
CA LYS A 452 21.14 -25.70 -10.18
C LYS A 452 21.98 -24.43 -10.30
N THR A 453 21.33 -23.29 -10.49
CA THR A 453 21.99 -21.97 -10.58
C THR A 453 22.68 -21.59 -9.27
N LEU A 454 22.01 -21.78 -8.13
CA LEU A 454 22.56 -21.50 -6.81
C LEU A 454 23.78 -22.38 -6.52
N THR A 455 23.70 -23.69 -6.77
CA THR A 455 24.83 -24.62 -6.60
C THR A 455 26.01 -24.27 -7.51
N ALA A 456 25.75 -23.97 -8.79
CA ALA A 456 26.79 -23.65 -9.76
C ALA A 456 27.52 -22.34 -9.44
N SER A 457 26.80 -21.35 -8.89
CA SER A 457 27.38 -20.05 -8.57
C SER A 457 28.37 -20.10 -7.39
N GLY A 458 28.34 -21.16 -6.57
CA GLY A 458 29.13 -21.23 -5.33
C GLY A 458 28.80 -20.10 -4.34
N VAL A 459 27.79 -19.29 -4.63
CA VAL A 459 27.37 -18.17 -3.80
C VAL A 459 26.74 -18.77 -2.56
N ARG A 460 27.55 -18.90 -1.50
CA ARG A 460 26.99 -18.85 -0.15
C ARG A 460 26.21 -17.55 -0.11
N MET A 461 24.91 -17.67 0.10
CA MET A 461 23.99 -16.55 0.24
C MET A 461 24.32 -15.78 1.52
N GLN A 462 25.50 -15.17 1.57
CA GLN A 462 25.84 -14.17 2.55
C GLN A 462 24.97 -12.97 2.19
N GLY A 463 24.19 -12.49 3.16
CA GLY A 463 23.40 -11.28 3.00
C GLY A 463 24.33 -10.19 2.47
N GLY A 464 24.18 -9.83 1.19
CA GLY A 464 25.00 -8.80 0.59
C GLY A 464 24.88 -7.56 1.47
N SER A 465 26.00 -6.85 1.70
CA SER A 465 25.97 -5.64 2.51
C SER A 465 24.96 -4.65 1.90
N ILE A 466 23.80 -4.50 2.54
CA ILE A 466 22.85 -3.46 2.19
C ILE A 466 23.48 -2.18 2.74
N GLY A 467 23.98 -1.34 1.83
CA GLY A 467 24.95 -0.30 2.15
C GLY A 467 24.53 0.64 3.28
N ARG A 468 23.68 1.62 2.98
CA ARG A 468 23.16 2.58 3.96
C ARG A 468 21.72 2.23 4.34
N ARG A 469 21.34 2.55 5.57
CA ARG A 469 19.96 2.45 6.05
C ARG A 469 19.07 3.41 5.27
N ALA A 470 17.86 2.99 4.93
CA ALA A 470 16.90 3.81 4.20
C ALA A 470 16.58 5.09 4.97
N THR A 471 16.40 4.98 6.29
CA THR A 471 16.21 6.12 7.21
C THR A 471 17.33 7.14 7.10
N GLU A 472 18.59 6.73 7.10
CA GLU A 472 19.74 7.62 6.98
C GLU A 472 19.78 8.35 5.63
N ILE A 473 19.47 7.67 4.52
CA ILE A 473 19.38 8.27 3.19
C ILE A 473 18.28 9.34 3.17
N ILE A 474 17.11 9.03 3.73
CA ILE A 474 15.96 9.94 3.78
C ILE A 474 16.30 11.19 4.61
N VAL A 475 16.75 10.99 5.86
CA VAL A 475 17.01 12.08 6.79
C VAL A 475 18.14 12.97 6.28
N SER A 476 19.24 12.41 5.79
CA SER A 476 20.36 13.20 5.25
C SER A 476 19.96 14.00 4.01
N SER A 477 19.18 13.41 3.09
CA SER A 477 18.68 14.10 1.90
C SER A 477 17.81 15.31 2.27
N ILE A 478 16.88 15.14 3.22
CA ILE A 478 16.00 16.24 3.68
C ILE A 478 16.80 17.32 4.42
N GLN A 479 17.71 16.93 5.32
CA GLN A 479 18.56 17.88 6.03
C GLN A 479 19.39 18.72 5.05
N SER A 480 19.97 18.09 4.03
CA SER A 480 20.72 18.81 3.00
C SER A 480 19.85 19.77 2.19
N ASP A 481 18.62 19.39 1.87
CA ASP A 481 17.69 20.22 1.08
C ASP A 481 17.16 21.45 1.82
N VAL A 482 17.04 21.35 3.15
CA VAL A 482 16.53 22.42 4.02
C VAL A 482 17.65 23.38 4.46
N GLN A 483 18.88 22.88 4.59
CA GLN A 483 20.03 23.70 5.00
C GLN A 483 20.58 24.61 3.89
N VAL A 484 20.27 24.34 2.62
CA VAL A 484 20.63 25.24 1.52
C VAL A 484 19.67 26.45 1.56
N PRO A 485 20.18 27.68 1.76
CA PRO A 485 19.34 28.88 1.69
C PRO A 485 18.61 28.91 0.33
N MET A 486 17.28 29.00 0.35
CA MET A 486 16.46 29.08 -0.87
C MET A 486 16.68 30.39 -1.62
#